data_AF-A0A2E4J9C3-F1
#
_entry.id   AF-A0A2E4J9C3-F1
#
_cell.length_a   1.000
_cell.length_b   1.000
_cell.length_c   1.000
_cell.angle_alpha   90.00
_cell.angle_beta   90.00
_cell.angle_gamma   90.00
#
_symmetry.space_group_name_H-M   'P 1'
#
loop_
_entity.id
_entity.type
_entity.pdbx_description
1 polymer ?
#
loop_
_entity_poly.entity_id
_entity_poly.type
_entity_poly.pdbx_seq_one_letter_code
_entity_poly.pdbx_strand_id
1 'polypeptide(L)'
;MNNFHIIILIVFSIIQIGCGSGQDGDVFLRLRCVFEPTEFTIDNPDIPDNFLYDTYYETKPGTYNFSYIDHNGLSHPQPGEFGVVKIVSVPGSQGSLFKSGEDGQDLYIDLILLSTGPIIENFDYYTIASTLDDQ
;
A
#
# COMPACT_ATOMS: atom_id res chain seq x y z
N MET A 1 30.56 -47.70 13.95
CA MET A 1 29.96 -46.34 13.92
C MET A 1 29.53 -46.08 12.49
N ASN A 2 28.29 -45.63 12.23
CA ASN A 2 28.04 -44.44 11.37
C ASN A 2 26.64 -44.29 10.77
N ASN A 3 25.80 -45.32 10.66
CA ASN A 3 24.56 -45.15 9.88
C ASN A 3 23.51 -44.29 10.60
N PHE A 4 23.48 -44.30 11.93
CA PHE A 4 22.53 -43.51 12.73
C PHE A 4 22.86 -42.01 12.73
N HIS A 5 24.15 -41.65 12.72
CA HIS A 5 24.59 -40.26 12.66
C HIS A 5 24.34 -39.63 11.28
N ILE A 6 24.44 -40.42 10.20
CA ILE A 6 24.16 -39.97 8.84
C ILE A 6 22.66 -39.65 8.65
N ILE A 7 21.76 -40.49 9.19
CA ILE A 7 20.30 -40.24 9.10
C ILE A 7 19.91 -38.97 9.88
N ILE A 8 20.47 -38.77 11.08
CA ILE A 8 20.22 -37.55 11.88
C ILE A 8 20.72 -36.30 11.14
N LEU A 9 21.89 -36.34 10.50
CA LEU A 9 22.42 -35.22 9.73
C LEU A 9 21.58 -34.88 8.50
N ILE A 10 21.02 -35.89 7.81
CA ILE A 10 20.13 -35.68 6.67
C ILE A 10 18.80 -35.06 7.11
N VAL A 11 18.19 -35.57 8.18
CA VAL A 11 16.93 -35.01 8.73
C VAL A 11 17.16 -33.57 9.23
N PHE A 12 18.28 -33.27 9.87
CA PHE A 12 18.61 -31.91 10.33
C PHE A 12 18.89 -30.94 9.16
N SER A 13 19.47 -31.44 8.06
CA SER A 13 19.74 -30.64 6.86
C SER A 13 18.47 -30.33 6.06
N ILE A 14 17.46 -31.22 6.07
CA ILE A 14 16.19 -31.00 5.37
C ILE A 14 15.32 -29.95 6.09
N ILE A 15 15.46 -29.81 7.41
CA ILE A 15 14.71 -28.80 8.20
C ILE A 15 15.13 -27.36 7.86
N GLN A 16 16.34 -27.14 7.33
CA GLN A 16 16.84 -25.80 7.01
C GLN A 16 16.40 -25.27 5.64
N ILE A 17 15.72 -26.07 4.80
CA ILE A 17 15.47 -25.74 3.38
C ILE A 17 14.09 -25.07 3.16
N GLY A 18 13.21 -24.98 4.16
CA GLY A 18 11.79 -24.69 3.92
C GLY A 18 11.14 -23.58 4.75
N CYS A 19 11.87 -22.59 5.27
CA CYS A 19 11.25 -21.51 6.07
C CYS A 19 11.49 -20.13 5.44
N GLY A 20 11.02 -19.93 4.21
CA GLY A 20 10.89 -18.58 3.65
C GLY A 20 9.48 -18.07 3.92
N SER A 21 9.31 -16.99 4.68
CA SER A 21 8.06 -16.21 4.71
C SER A 21 8.04 -15.27 3.51
N GLY A 22 6.88 -15.06 2.92
CA GLY A 22 6.68 -13.97 1.97
C GLY A 22 6.85 -12.62 2.65
N GLN A 23 7.19 -11.59 1.87
CA GLN A 23 7.24 -10.20 2.31
C GLN A 23 5.83 -9.60 2.28
N ASP A 24 5.61 -8.55 3.07
CA ASP A 24 4.37 -7.77 2.95
C ASP A 24 4.36 -7.03 1.61
N GLY A 25 3.19 -6.83 1.03
CA GLY A 25 3.03 -6.09 -0.21
C GLY A 25 3.33 -4.60 -0.01
N ASP A 26 3.88 -3.97 -1.05
CA ASP A 26 4.19 -2.55 -1.04
C ASP A 26 2.91 -1.72 -1.09
N VAL A 27 2.95 -0.48 -0.59
CA VAL A 27 1.77 0.39 -0.59
C VAL A 27 2.07 1.69 -1.29
N PHE A 28 1.12 2.12 -2.13
CA PHE A 28 1.23 3.32 -2.94
C PHE A 28 0.03 4.23 -2.69
N LEU A 29 0.29 5.49 -2.34
CA LEU A 29 -0.73 6.52 -2.16
C LEU A 29 -0.67 7.52 -3.31
N ARG A 30 -1.83 7.79 -3.91
CA ARG A 30 -2.02 8.83 -4.92
C ARG A 30 -3.01 9.87 -4.42
N LEU A 31 -2.65 11.14 -4.54
CA LEU A 31 -3.52 12.26 -4.24
C LEU A 31 -4.20 12.72 -5.53
N ARG A 32 -5.52 12.87 -5.49
CA ARG A 32 -6.32 13.25 -6.65
C ARG A 32 -7.25 14.40 -6.32
N CYS A 33 -7.52 15.24 -7.30
CA CYS A 33 -8.50 16.30 -7.19
C CYS A 33 -9.07 16.59 -8.58
N VAL A 34 -10.36 16.94 -8.66
CA VAL A 34 -10.94 17.44 -9.92
C VAL A 34 -10.54 18.90 -10.14
N PHE A 35 -10.57 19.68 -9.06
CA PHE A 35 -10.06 21.04 -9.00
C PHE A 35 -9.05 21.10 -7.87
N GLU A 36 -7.87 21.64 -8.17
CA GLU A 36 -6.78 21.73 -7.21
C GLU A 36 -7.22 22.55 -5.99
N PRO A 37 -7.04 22.01 -4.76
CA PRO A 37 -7.29 22.77 -3.54
C PRO A 37 -6.31 23.94 -3.44
N THR A 38 -6.71 25.03 -2.78
CA THR A 38 -5.83 26.18 -2.57
C THR A 38 -4.72 25.86 -1.57
N GLU A 39 -5.00 24.96 -0.63
CA GLU A 39 -4.04 24.48 0.37
C GLU A 39 -4.29 22.99 0.62
N PHE A 40 -3.22 22.22 0.79
CA PHE A 40 -3.27 20.82 1.18
C PHE A 40 -2.12 20.49 2.12
N THR A 41 -2.42 19.73 3.16
CA THR A 41 -1.40 19.20 4.10
C THR A 41 -1.70 17.74 4.43
N ILE A 42 -0.64 16.94 4.53
CA ILE A 42 -0.71 15.56 5.01
C ILE A 42 0.50 15.28 5.91
N ASP A 43 0.25 14.66 7.06
CA ASP A 43 1.29 14.28 8.03
C ASP A 43 1.96 12.96 7.61
N ASN A 44 2.36 12.83 6.34
CA ASN A 44 3.00 11.62 5.80
C ASN A 44 4.43 11.92 5.31
N PRO A 45 5.49 11.41 5.98
CA PRO A 45 6.88 11.71 5.61
C PRO A 45 7.32 11.07 4.30
N ASP A 46 6.58 10.08 3.78
CA ASP A 46 6.89 9.41 2.52
C ASP A 46 6.36 10.23 1.31
N ILE A 47 5.47 11.19 1.54
CA ILE A 47 4.97 12.12 0.51
C ILE A 47 5.86 13.36 0.49
N PRO A 48 6.47 13.73 -0.65
CA PRO A 48 7.30 14.93 -0.73
C PRO A 48 6.46 16.21 -0.64
N ASP A 49 7.01 17.27 -0.06
CA ASP A 49 6.34 18.58 0.07
C ASP A 49 5.89 19.14 -1.29
N ASN A 50 6.61 18.81 -2.37
CA ASN A 50 6.32 19.22 -3.74
C ASN A 50 5.77 18.06 -4.59
N PHE A 51 4.85 17.28 -4.03
CA PHE A 51 4.19 16.20 -4.74
C PHE A 51 3.39 16.69 -5.96
N LEU A 52 3.10 15.78 -6.87
CA LEU A 52 2.25 15.98 -8.03
C LEU A 52 0.94 15.20 -7.82
N TYR A 53 -0.17 15.83 -8.16
CA TYR A 53 -1.46 15.14 -8.22
C TYR A 53 -1.43 14.02 -9.27
N ASP A 54 -2.30 13.03 -9.08
CA ASP A 54 -2.46 11.85 -9.94
C ASP A 54 -1.18 10.98 -10.10
N THR A 55 -0.20 11.15 -9.20
CA THR A 55 1.01 10.32 -9.12
C THR A 55 1.00 9.42 -7.89
N TYR A 56 1.37 8.14 -8.08
CA TYR A 56 1.54 7.20 -6.95
C TYR A 56 2.91 7.39 -6.29
N TYR A 57 2.89 7.54 -4.97
CA TYR A 57 4.07 7.57 -4.12
C TYR A 57 4.07 6.34 -3.22
N GLU A 58 5.19 5.62 -3.16
CA GLU A 58 5.37 4.55 -2.19
C GLU A 58 5.27 5.13 -0.77
N THR A 59 4.45 4.51 0.07
CA THR A 59 4.18 4.95 1.43
C THR A 59 4.19 3.76 2.37
N LYS A 60 4.65 3.95 3.59
CA LYS A 60 4.60 2.90 4.59
C LYS A 60 3.19 2.74 5.16
N PRO A 61 2.85 1.57 5.71
CA PRO A 61 1.68 1.41 6.57
C PRO A 61 1.72 2.37 7.75
N GLY A 62 0.59 3.02 8.04
CA GLY A 62 0.54 4.11 9.00
C GLY A 62 -0.84 4.74 9.15
N THR A 63 -0.93 5.78 9.96
CA THR A 63 -2.14 6.61 10.10
C THR A 63 -1.72 8.04 9.92
N TYR A 64 -2.22 8.68 8.87
CA TYR A 64 -1.77 10.00 8.43
C TYR A 64 -2.95 10.96 8.46
N ASN A 65 -2.83 12.05 9.22
CA ASN A 65 -3.84 13.11 9.19
C ASN A 65 -3.65 13.95 7.94
N PHE A 66 -4.74 14.47 7.41
CA PHE A 66 -4.69 15.43 6.32
C PHE A 66 -5.78 16.48 6.46
N SER A 67 -5.55 17.63 5.84
CA SER A 67 -6.53 18.70 5.71
C SER A 67 -6.31 19.44 4.39
N TYR A 68 -7.36 20.09 3.90
CA TYR A 68 -7.25 20.92 2.71
C TYR A 68 -8.25 22.06 2.71
N ILE A 69 -7.98 23.09 1.93
CA ILE A 69 -8.94 24.14 1.59
C ILE A 69 -9.29 23.94 0.12
N ASP A 70 -10.55 23.66 -0.17
CA ASP A 70 -11.00 23.40 -1.53
C ASP A 70 -10.92 24.65 -2.42
N HIS A 71 -11.18 24.48 -3.72
CA HIS A 71 -11.17 25.59 -4.68
C HIS A 71 -12.24 26.67 -4.39
N ASN A 72 -13.22 26.40 -3.53
CA ASN A 72 -14.25 27.35 -3.09
C ASN A 72 -13.88 28.08 -1.79
N GLY A 73 -12.73 27.77 -1.18
CA GLY A 73 -12.29 28.34 0.10
C GLY A 73 -12.89 27.66 1.33
N LEU A 74 -13.51 26.48 1.18
CA LEU A 74 -14.02 25.69 2.29
C LEU A 74 -12.91 24.78 2.84
N SER A 75 -12.68 24.85 4.15
CA SER A 75 -11.72 23.97 4.83
C SER A 75 -12.33 22.59 5.09
N HIS A 76 -11.54 21.55 4.89
CA HIS A 76 -11.86 20.15 5.17
C HIS A 76 -10.81 19.56 6.11
N PRO A 77 -11.18 18.62 7.01
CA PRO A 77 -12.49 17.97 7.09
C PRO A 77 -13.56 18.81 7.81
N GLN A 78 -14.81 18.71 7.34
CA GLN A 78 -16.01 19.15 8.05
C GLN A 78 -16.53 18.07 9.02
N PRO A 79 -17.41 18.41 9.99
CA PRO A 79 -18.00 17.40 10.87
C PRO A 79 -18.67 16.27 10.09
N GLY A 80 -18.19 15.04 10.28
CA GLY A 80 -18.66 13.84 9.59
C GLY A 80 -17.78 13.39 8.40
N GLU A 81 -16.77 14.17 8.05
CA GLU A 81 -15.78 13.80 7.03
C GLU A 81 -14.55 13.10 7.61
N PHE A 82 -13.81 12.40 6.75
CA PHE A 82 -12.54 11.80 7.12
C PHE A 82 -11.43 12.87 7.11
N GLY A 83 -10.69 12.99 8.22
CA GLY A 83 -9.45 13.79 8.30
C GLY A 83 -8.19 12.93 8.38
N VAL A 84 -8.33 11.62 8.15
CA VAL A 84 -7.28 10.63 8.39
C VAL A 84 -7.34 9.54 7.33
N VAL A 85 -6.18 9.19 6.77
CA VAL A 85 -5.99 7.98 5.98
C VAL A 85 -5.22 6.95 6.80
N LYS A 86 -5.84 5.77 7.01
CA LYS A 86 -5.20 4.63 7.71
C LYS A 86 -4.83 3.58 6.69
N ILE A 87 -3.54 3.28 6.60
CA ILE A 87 -2.94 2.39 5.63
C ILE A 87 -2.42 1.13 6.32
N VAL A 88 -2.76 -0.04 5.77
CA VAL A 88 -2.30 -1.35 6.23
C VAL A 88 -1.86 -2.14 5.00
N SER A 89 -0.64 -2.67 5.00
CA SER A 89 -0.14 -3.54 3.92
C SER A 89 -0.82 -4.91 3.94
N VAL A 90 -0.85 -5.58 2.79
CA VAL A 90 -1.28 -6.98 2.71
C VAL A 90 -0.12 -7.85 3.20
N PRO A 91 -0.30 -8.66 4.26
CA PRO A 91 0.81 -9.45 4.80
C PRO A 91 1.21 -10.57 3.85
N GLY A 92 2.51 -10.86 3.80
CA GLY A 92 3.03 -12.06 3.15
C GLY A 92 2.55 -13.32 3.87
N SER A 93 2.40 -14.41 3.12
CA SER A 93 2.03 -15.71 3.70
C SER A 93 3.25 -16.43 4.28
N GLN A 94 3.01 -17.24 5.32
CA GLN A 94 4.07 -18.09 5.88
C GLN A 94 4.33 -19.29 4.96
N GLY A 95 5.59 -19.60 4.69
CA GLY A 95 5.98 -20.83 4.01
C GLY A 95 5.65 -22.08 4.83
N SER A 96 5.61 -23.22 4.15
CA SER A 96 5.48 -24.55 4.75
C SER A 96 6.70 -25.41 4.41
N LEU A 97 6.79 -26.59 5.04
CA LEU A 97 7.87 -27.53 4.73
C LEU A 97 7.85 -27.85 3.22
N PHE A 98 8.91 -27.41 2.51
CA PHE A 98 9.08 -27.50 1.05
C PHE A 98 8.35 -26.47 0.17
N LYS A 99 7.69 -25.45 0.73
CA LYS A 99 7.10 -24.35 -0.05
C LYS A 99 7.39 -23.00 0.62
N SER A 100 8.01 -22.07 -0.11
CA SER A 100 8.11 -20.68 0.37
C SER A 100 6.74 -20.03 0.49
N GLY A 101 6.63 -19.07 1.39
CA GLY A 101 5.50 -18.17 1.45
C GLY A 101 5.41 -17.33 0.18
N GLU A 102 4.19 -17.00 -0.21
CA GLU A 102 3.87 -16.01 -1.24
C GLU A 102 3.88 -14.62 -0.62
N ASP A 103 4.42 -13.64 -1.35
CA ASP A 103 4.42 -12.24 -0.94
C ASP A 103 2.99 -11.68 -0.90
N GLY A 104 2.80 -10.65 -0.07
CA GLY A 104 1.56 -9.89 -0.01
C GLY A 104 1.34 -9.12 -1.31
N GLN A 105 0.08 -8.82 -1.62
CA GLN A 105 -0.26 -8.04 -2.81
C GLN A 105 0.00 -6.55 -2.56
N ASP A 106 0.52 -5.87 -3.56
CA ASP A 106 0.69 -4.42 -3.53
C ASP A 106 -0.67 -3.72 -3.45
N LEU A 107 -0.74 -2.66 -2.65
CA LEU A 107 -1.95 -1.90 -2.41
C LEU A 107 -1.84 -0.50 -3.04
N TYR A 108 -2.81 -0.15 -3.86
CA TYR A 108 -2.92 1.17 -4.47
C TYR A 108 -4.11 1.93 -3.88
N ILE A 109 -3.84 3.08 -3.28
CA ILE A 109 -4.82 3.91 -2.56
C ILE A 109 -4.95 5.26 -3.26
N ASP A 110 -6.17 5.69 -3.52
CA ASP A 110 -6.50 7.03 -3.96
C ASP A 110 -7.10 7.82 -2.80
N LEU A 111 -6.48 8.95 -2.46
CA LEU A 111 -7.07 10.01 -1.64
C LEU A 111 -7.60 11.09 -2.56
N ILE A 112 -8.92 11.16 -2.73
CA ILE A 112 -9.59 12.08 -3.65
C ILE A 112 -10.14 13.26 -2.84
N LEU A 113 -9.65 14.45 -3.17
CA LEU A 113 -10.01 15.72 -2.52
C LEU A 113 -11.15 16.38 -3.30
N LEU A 114 -12.36 16.35 -2.73
CA LEU A 114 -13.55 16.95 -3.34
C LEU A 114 -14.11 18.07 -2.46
N SER A 115 -14.81 19.04 -3.06
CA SER A 115 -15.55 20.08 -2.32
C SER A 115 -16.69 19.53 -1.46
N THR A 116 -17.12 18.29 -1.71
CA THR A 116 -18.13 17.59 -0.92
C THR A 116 -17.55 16.77 0.23
N GLY A 117 -16.23 16.87 0.44
CA GLY A 117 -15.49 16.06 1.39
C GLY A 117 -14.60 15.01 0.72
N PRO A 118 -13.58 14.53 1.42
CA PRO A 118 -12.61 13.59 0.87
C PRO A 118 -13.20 12.19 0.70
N ILE A 119 -12.74 11.49 -0.33
CA ILE A 119 -13.04 10.08 -0.58
C ILE A 119 -11.73 9.29 -0.56
N ILE A 120 -11.75 8.11 0.06
CA ILE A 120 -10.63 7.17 0.06
C ILE A 120 -11.10 5.92 -0.68
N GLU A 121 -10.39 5.57 -1.76
CA GLU A 121 -10.63 4.36 -2.54
C GLU A 121 -9.38 3.49 -2.54
N ASN A 122 -9.54 2.18 -2.43
CA ASN A 122 -8.48 1.21 -2.67
C ASN A 122 -8.85 0.36 -3.88
N PHE A 123 -7.88 0.14 -4.77
CA PHE A 123 -8.08 -0.67 -5.95
C PHE A 123 -7.12 -1.85 -5.95
N ASP A 124 -7.67 -3.06 -6.03
CA ASP A 124 -6.93 -4.22 -6.52
C ASP A 124 -6.93 -4.11 -8.06
N TYR A 125 -5.98 -3.37 -8.63
CA TYR A 125 -5.91 -3.18 -10.09
C TYR A 125 -5.55 -4.50 -10.80
N TYR A 126 -6.55 -5.33 -11.09
CA TYR A 126 -6.56 -6.24 -12.25
C TYR A 126 -7.14 -5.53 -13.50
N THR A 127 -7.12 -4.20 -13.53
CA THR A 127 -7.57 -3.44 -14.69
C THR A 127 -6.40 -3.27 -15.63
N ILE A 128 -6.28 -4.18 -16.59
CA ILE A 128 -5.46 -3.95 -17.79
C ILE A 128 -5.94 -2.64 -18.38
N ALA A 129 -5.07 -1.63 -18.41
CA ALA A 129 -5.34 -0.41 -19.15
C ALA A 129 -5.72 -0.82 -20.57
N SER A 130 -6.95 -0.52 -20.99
CA SER A 130 -7.29 -0.55 -22.40
C SER A 130 -6.36 0.47 -23.07
N THR A 131 -5.22 0.01 -23.58
CA THR A 131 -4.39 0.80 -24.47
C THR A 131 -5.28 1.18 -25.64
N LEU A 132 -5.42 2.49 -25.86
CA LEU A 132 -5.99 3.08 -27.07
C LEU A 132 -5.01 2.81 -28.24
N ASP A 133 -4.80 1.55 -28.57
CA ASP A 133 -4.04 1.10 -29.74
C ASP A 133 -4.86 0.00 -30.44
N ASP A 134 -6.01 0.40 -30.99
CA ASP A 134 -6.74 -0.35 -32.02
C ASP A 134 -7.62 0.65 -32.80
N GLN A 135 -6.97 1.57 -33.53
CA GLN A 135 -7.55 2.21 -34.72
C GLN A 135 -6.52 2.23 -35.86
#